data_AF-A0A378KMY3-F1
#
_entry.id   AF-A0A378KMY3-F1
#
_cell.length_a   1.000
_cell.length_b   1.000
_cell.length_c   1.000
_cell.angle_alpha   90.00
_cell.angle_beta   90.00
_cell.angle_gamma   90.00
#
_symmetry.space_group_name_H-M   'P 1'
#
loop_
_entity.id
_entity.type
_entity.pdbx_description
1 polymer ?
#
loop_
_entity_poly.entity_id
_entity_poly.type
_entity_poly.pdbx_seq_one_letter_code
_entity_poly.pdbx_strand_id
1 'polypeptide(L)'
;MNIIKQLLFILLLLPIPSFALTYTCNTFKKVNFEQEYPKDQLEKFQSFTLLETYDDNVAYVSRCVYFDKKIQCKKMLVDRIERDTNGNSTKFYVFASHFNFQLFHNLSGLEDNGGGDISFQKCTVE
;
A
#
# COMPACT_ATOMS: atom_id res chain seq x y z
N MET A 1 -14.08 -32.80 -38.22
CA MET A 1 -13.23 -32.05 -37.26
C MET A 1 -14.01 -30.80 -36.83
N ASN A 2 -14.51 -30.78 -35.60
CA ASN A 2 -15.49 -29.79 -35.13
C ASN A 2 -14.87 -28.39 -34.97
N ILE A 3 -15.14 -27.49 -35.91
CA ILE A 3 -14.79 -26.06 -35.86
C ILE A 3 -15.25 -25.40 -34.54
N ILE A 4 -16.38 -25.87 -34.00
CA ILE A 4 -16.92 -25.43 -32.70
C ILE A 4 -15.97 -25.72 -31.52
N LYS A 5 -15.22 -26.84 -31.55
CA LYS A 5 -14.23 -27.17 -30.50
C LYS A 5 -12.98 -26.28 -30.59
N GLN A 6 -12.60 -25.82 -31.78
CA GLN A 6 -11.44 -24.92 -31.96
C GLN A 6 -11.75 -23.48 -31.52
N LEU A 7 -12.97 -22.98 -31.75
CA LEU A 7 -13.41 -21.66 -31.25
C LEU A 7 -13.45 -21.59 -29.72
N LEU A 8 -13.85 -22.68 -29.04
CA LEU A 8 -13.89 -22.72 -27.58
C LEU A 8 -12.49 -22.67 -26.93
N PHE A 9 -11.46 -23.17 -27.64
CA PHE A 9 -10.08 -23.19 -27.14
C PHE A 9 -9.39 -21.82 -27.27
N ILE A 10 -9.77 -21.02 -28.28
CA ILE A 10 -9.22 -19.68 -28.51
C ILE A 10 -9.74 -18.66 -27.48
N LEU A 11 -10.97 -18.84 -26.98
CA LEU A 11 -11.57 -17.95 -25.99
C LEU A 11 -10.91 -18.06 -24.59
N LEU A 12 -10.27 -19.20 -24.27
CA LEU A 12 -9.59 -19.45 -22.99
C LEU A 12 -8.16 -18.88 -22.92
N LEU A 13 -7.64 -18.33 -24.02
CA LEU A 13 -6.30 -17.73 -24.09
C LEU A 13 -6.32 -16.20 -23.97
N LEU A 14 -7.49 -15.60 -23.70
CA LEU A 14 -7.57 -14.16 -23.44
C LEU A 14 -6.94 -13.88 -22.07
N PRO A 15 -5.87 -13.06 -21.99
CA PRO A 15 -5.29 -12.67 -20.72
C PRO A 15 -6.34 -11.91 -19.93
N ILE A 16 -6.62 -12.37 -18.70
CA ILE A 16 -7.47 -11.64 -17.77
C ILE A 16 -6.72 -10.36 -17.38
N PRO A 17 -7.30 -9.17 -17.54
CA PRO A 17 -6.68 -7.95 -17.04
C PRO A 17 -6.52 -8.07 -15.53
N SER A 18 -5.26 -8.12 -15.07
CA SER A 18 -4.94 -7.92 -13.67
C SER A 18 -5.10 -6.42 -13.40
N PHE A 19 -6.10 -6.08 -12.59
CA PHE A 19 -6.34 -4.71 -12.18
C PHE A 19 -5.35 -4.37 -11.07
N ALA A 20 -4.50 -3.38 -11.31
CA ALA A 20 -3.74 -2.79 -10.23
C ALA A 20 -4.71 -2.02 -9.32
N LEU A 21 -4.69 -2.30 -8.01
CA LEU A 21 -5.41 -1.51 -7.01
C LEU A 21 -4.45 -0.48 -6.42
N THR A 22 -4.92 0.76 -6.31
CA THR A 22 -4.17 1.82 -5.65
C THR A 22 -4.88 2.22 -4.37
N TYR A 23 -4.13 2.27 -3.27
CA TYR A 23 -4.60 2.73 -1.99
C TYR A 23 -3.89 4.04 -1.63
N THR A 24 -4.68 5.08 -1.37
CA THR A 24 -4.19 6.35 -0.82
C THR A 24 -4.47 6.38 0.67
N CYS A 25 -3.44 6.32 1.49
CA CYS A 25 -3.54 6.17 2.95
C CYS A 25 -3.03 7.42 3.68
N ASN A 26 -3.97 8.28 4.10
CA ASN A 26 -3.65 9.56 4.75
C ASN A 26 -3.34 9.37 6.23
N THR A 27 -2.24 9.95 6.70
CA THR A 27 -1.86 9.91 8.12
C THR A 27 -2.76 10.84 8.94
N PHE A 28 -3.41 10.29 9.96
CA PHE A 28 -4.23 11.08 10.90
C PHE A 28 -3.66 11.11 12.32
N LYS A 29 -2.74 10.19 12.64
CA LYS A 29 -2.03 10.13 13.92
C LYS A 29 -0.64 9.58 13.70
N LYS A 30 0.35 10.12 14.40
CA LYS A 30 1.72 9.61 14.40
C LYS A 30 2.27 9.63 15.82
N VAL A 31 2.95 8.57 16.21
CA VAL A 31 3.55 8.42 17.53
C VAL A 31 4.98 7.94 17.40
N ASN A 32 5.79 8.24 18.41
CA ASN A 32 7.08 7.59 18.64
C ASN A 32 7.13 7.04 20.07
N PHE A 33 8.29 6.58 20.51
CA PHE A 33 8.47 6.01 21.86
C PHE A 33 8.18 7.00 23.01
N GLU A 34 8.28 8.31 22.77
CA GLU A 34 8.19 9.33 23.81
C GLU A 34 6.85 10.06 23.80
N GLN A 35 6.26 10.27 22.62
CA GLN A 35 5.12 11.16 22.45
C GLN A 35 4.29 10.90 21.18
N GLU A 36 3.12 11.51 21.16
CA GLU A 36 2.30 11.70 19.96
C GLU A 36 2.67 13.02 19.26
N TYR A 37 2.73 13.01 17.94
CA TYR A 37 3.03 14.20 17.14
C TYR A 37 1.85 15.18 17.21
N PRO A 38 2.11 16.49 17.43
CA PRO A 38 1.09 17.51 17.42
C PRO A 38 0.34 17.60 16.08
N LYS A 39 -0.96 17.94 16.14
CA LYS A 39 -1.84 17.99 14.97
C LYS A 39 -1.37 19.00 13.91
N ASP A 40 -0.85 20.14 14.32
CA ASP A 40 -0.30 21.17 13.43
C ASP A 40 0.92 20.67 12.63
N GLN A 41 1.73 19.76 13.20
CA GLN A 41 2.80 19.12 12.45
C GLN A 41 2.26 18.14 11.41
N LEU A 42 1.24 17.35 11.75
CA LEU A 42 0.59 16.44 10.80
C LEU A 42 -0.05 17.21 9.65
N GLU A 43 -0.74 18.32 9.95
CA GLU A 43 -1.37 19.19 8.95
C GLU A 43 -0.34 19.93 8.08
N LYS A 44 0.84 20.25 8.62
CA LYS A 44 1.92 20.93 7.88
C LYS A 44 2.55 20.05 6.81
N PHE A 45 2.83 18.79 7.13
CA PHE A 45 3.54 17.87 6.21
C PHE A 45 2.60 17.01 5.37
N GLN A 46 1.35 16.84 5.81
CA GLN A 46 0.30 16.03 5.15
C GLN A 46 0.86 14.71 4.61
N SER A 47 1.48 13.91 5.49
CA SER A 47 2.11 12.66 5.07
C SER A 47 1.06 11.60 4.73
N PHE A 48 1.32 10.83 3.67
CA PHE A 48 0.47 9.73 3.26
C PHE A 48 1.29 8.62 2.62
N THR A 49 0.74 7.41 2.64
CA THR A 49 1.29 6.25 1.93
C THR A 49 0.48 6.00 0.67
N LEU A 50 1.13 5.80 -0.47
CA LEU A 50 0.51 5.19 -1.64
C LEU A 50 0.94 3.73 -1.70
N LEU A 51 -0.03 2.83 -1.78
CA LEU A 51 0.21 1.40 -1.99
C LEU A 51 -0.39 1.02 -3.34
N GLU A 52 0.44 0.52 -4.24
CA GLU A 52 0.05 0.04 -5.57
C GLU A 52 0.24 -1.49 -5.59
N THR A 53 -0.85 -2.25 -5.68
CA THR A 53 -0.79 -3.72 -5.77
C THR A 53 -1.17 -4.15 -7.18
N TYR A 54 -0.31 -4.88 -7.87
CA TYR A 54 -0.54 -5.31 -9.25
C TYR A 54 -1.03 -6.75 -9.30
N ASP A 55 -0.30 -7.65 -8.65
CA ASP A 55 -0.65 -9.05 -8.49
C ASP A 55 -0.47 -9.47 -7.02
N ASP A 56 -0.61 -10.75 -6.72
CA ASP A 56 -0.51 -11.27 -5.36
C ASP A 56 0.88 -11.14 -4.72
N ASN A 57 1.92 -10.86 -5.50
CA ASN A 57 3.33 -10.86 -5.08
C ASN A 57 4.07 -9.56 -5.44
N VAL A 58 3.49 -8.70 -6.27
CA VAL A 58 4.10 -7.46 -6.77
C VAL A 58 3.29 -6.28 -6.24
N ALA A 59 3.92 -5.55 -5.32
CA ALA A 59 3.40 -4.30 -4.81
C ALA A 59 4.51 -3.25 -4.72
N TYR A 60 4.13 -1.99 -4.84
CA TYR A 60 4.98 -0.86 -4.54
C TYR A 60 4.35 -0.06 -3.41
N VAL A 61 5.20 0.46 -2.54
CA VAL A 61 4.79 1.37 -1.49
C VAL A 61 5.59 2.67 -1.58
N SER A 62 4.89 3.79 -1.54
CA SER A 62 5.48 5.12 -1.62
C SER A 62 5.17 5.91 -0.37
N ARG A 63 6.22 6.44 0.25
CA ARG A 63 6.09 7.40 1.35
C ARG A 63 6.01 8.79 0.75
N CYS A 64 4.89 9.46 0.94
CA CYS A 64 4.63 10.75 0.34
C CYS A 64 4.43 11.83 1.41
N VAL A 65 4.91 13.03 1.11
CA VAL A 65 4.68 14.23 1.92
C VAL A 65 4.30 15.37 0.99
N TYR A 66 3.41 16.24 1.47
CA TYR A 66 3.13 17.50 0.82
C TYR A 66 4.05 18.57 1.42
N PHE A 67 4.96 19.09 0.60
CA PHE A 67 5.92 20.10 1.02
C PHE A 67 6.08 21.15 -0.08
N ASP A 68 6.02 22.44 0.28
CA ASP A 68 6.16 23.56 -0.66
C ASP A 68 5.26 23.46 -1.91
N LYS A 69 3.98 23.15 -1.68
CA LYS A 69 2.95 22.99 -2.71
C LYS A 69 3.18 21.85 -3.70
N LYS A 70 4.08 20.91 -3.39
CA LYS A 70 4.43 19.76 -4.22
C LYS A 70 4.35 18.48 -3.41
N ILE A 71 3.99 17.39 -4.08
CA ILE A 71 4.06 16.06 -3.51
C ILE A 71 5.46 15.50 -3.79
N GLN A 72 6.13 15.04 -2.74
CA GLN A 72 7.39 14.30 -2.85
C GLN A 72 7.16 12.89 -2.34
N CYS A 73 7.38 11.90 -3.21
CA CYS A 73 7.20 10.49 -2.89
C CYS A 73 8.51 9.71 -3.04
N LYS A 74 8.84 8.88 -2.06
CA LYS A 74 9.86 7.84 -2.20
C LYS A 74 9.18 6.51 -2.47
N LYS A 75 9.13 6.10 -3.73
CA LYS A 75 8.58 4.81 -4.19
C LYS A 75 9.58 3.69 -3.95
N MET A 76 9.10 2.56 -3.43
CA MET A 76 9.89 1.38 -3.10
C MET A 76 9.14 0.13 -3.56
N LEU A 77 9.89 -0.85 -4.08
CA LEU A 77 9.36 -2.18 -4.34
C LEU A 77 9.20 -2.93 -3.01
N VAL A 78 8.10 -3.65 -2.84
CA VAL A 78 7.87 -4.49 -1.67
C VAL A 78 8.64 -5.80 -1.83
N ASP A 79 9.45 -6.15 -0.84
CA ASP A 79 10.27 -7.38 -0.83
C ASP A 79 9.46 -8.61 -0.41
N ARG A 80 8.47 -8.42 0.48
CA ARG A 80 7.61 -9.50 0.99
C ARG A 80 6.21 -9.00 1.27
N ILE A 81 5.22 -9.78 0.85
CA ILE A 81 3.81 -9.60 1.18
C ILE A 81 3.39 -10.76 2.08
N GLU A 82 2.84 -10.45 3.26
CA GLU A 82 2.32 -11.44 4.20
C GLU A 82 0.86 -11.17 4.48
N ARG A 83 -0.01 -12.14 4.19
CA ARG A 83 -1.43 -12.08 4.50
C ARG A 83 -1.66 -12.77 5.84
N ASP A 84 -2.39 -12.10 6.74
CA ASP A 84 -2.87 -12.72 7.96
C ASP A 84 -3.71 -13.97 7.62
N THR A 85 -3.59 -15.04 8.42
CA THR A 85 -4.29 -16.31 8.16
C THR A 85 -5.80 -16.17 8.19
N ASN A 86 -6.31 -15.16 8.91
CA ASN A 86 -7.73 -14.84 8.97
C ASN A 86 -8.16 -13.82 7.90
N GLY A 87 -7.23 -13.33 7.07
CA GLY A 87 -7.49 -12.34 6.03
C GLY A 87 -7.82 -10.93 6.55
N ASN A 88 -7.56 -10.63 7.83
CA ASN A 88 -7.91 -9.35 8.42
C ASN A 88 -6.96 -8.21 8.02
N SER A 89 -5.74 -8.56 7.63
CA SER A 89 -4.73 -7.61 7.20
C SER A 89 -3.68 -8.22 6.28
N THR A 90 -3.04 -7.35 5.52
CA THR A 90 -1.88 -7.67 4.67
C THR A 90 -0.73 -6.77 5.06
N LYS A 91 0.45 -7.35 5.26
CA LYS A 91 1.70 -6.66 5.59
C LYS A 91 2.62 -6.64 4.38
N PHE A 92 3.25 -5.50 4.15
CA PHE A 92 4.15 -5.20 3.06
C PHE A 92 5.49 -4.77 3.66
N TYR A 93 6.54 -5.54 3.40
CA TYR A 93 7.87 -5.33 3.97
C TYR A 93 8.82 -4.79 2.91
N VAL A 94 9.54 -3.72 3.23
CA VAL A 94 10.67 -3.21 2.46
C VAL A 94 11.92 -3.29 3.33
N PHE A 95 12.68 -4.37 3.18
CA PHE A 95 13.79 -4.71 4.06
C PHE A 95 14.92 -3.70 3.96
N ALA A 96 15.24 -3.20 2.76
CA ALA A 96 16.36 -2.27 2.57
C ALA A 96 16.16 -0.92 3.30
N SER A 97 14.91 -0.50 3.48
CA SER A 97 14.56 0.76 4.16
C SER A 97 14.00 0.55 5.57
N HIS A 98 13.90 -0.72 6.02
CA HIS A 98 13.27 -1.11 7.28
C HIS A 98 11.83 -0.59 7.39
N PHE A 99 11.18 -0.35 6.24
CA PHE A 99 9.84 0.20 6.18
C PHE A 99 8.83 -0.93 6.09
N ASN A 100 7.82 -0.90 6.95
CA ASN A 100 6.72 -1.85 6.94
C ASN A 100 5.40 -1.10 6.83
N PHE A 101 4.51 -1.60 5.99
CA PHE A 101 3.14 -1.11 5.90
C PHE A 101 2.16 -2.25 6.13
N GLN A 102 1.12 -2.03 6.93
CA GLN A 102 0.07 -3.00 7.15
C GLN A 102 -1.27 -2.37 6.78
N LEU A 103 -1.95 -2.99 5.80
CA LEU A 103 -3.29 -2.63 5.39
C LEU A 103 -4.30 -3.57 6.04
N PHE A 104 -5.31 -3.03 6.69
CA PHE A 104 -6.42 -3.78 7.26
C PHE A 104 -7.64 -3.77 6.33
N HIS A 105 -8.50 -4.78 6.44
CA HIS A 105 -9.71 -4.90 5.61
C HIS A 105 -10.63 -3.67 5.71
N ASN A 106 -10.74 -3.06 6.89
CA ASN A 106 -11.53 -1.84 7.13
C ASN A 106 -10.89 -0.54 6.57
N LEU A 107 -9.86 -0.68 5.73
CA LEU A 107 -9.07 0.39 5.14
C LEU A 107 -8.38 1.29 6.19
N SER A 108 -8.05 0.77 7.37
CA SER A 108 -7.01 1.40 8.20
C SER A 108 -5.62 0.93 7.74
N GLY A 109 -4.63 1.78 7.90
CA GLY A 109 -3.23 1.50 7.62
C GLY A 109 -2.35 1.75 8.84
N LEU A 110 -1.28 0.97 8.98
CA LEU A 110 -0.18 1.23 9.89
C LEU A 110 1.12 1.29 9.08
N GLU A 111 1.86 2.38 9.21
CA GLU A 111 3.23 2.51 8.73
C GLU A 111 4.18 2.45 9.93
N ASP A 112 5.21 1.61 9.81
CA ASP A 112 6.41 1.63 10.64
C ASP A 112 7.58 2.06 9.75
N ASN A 113 8.25 3.15 10.13
CA ASN A 113 9.34 3.72 9.34
C ASN A 113 10.71 3.12 9.66
N GLY A 114 10.80 2.11 10.53
CA GLY A 114 12.06 1.48 10.95
C GLY A 114 12.91 2.34 11.89
N GLY A 115 12.47 3.56 12.19
CA GLY A 115 13.15 4.53 13.07
C GLY A 115 12.43 4.73 14.41
N GLY A 116 11.38 3.95 14.71
CA GLY A 116 10.61 4.05 15.94
C GLY A 116 9.36 4.93 15.86
N ASP A 117 9.06 5.51 14.70
CA ASP A 117 7.77 6.16 14.49
C ASP A 117 6.75 5.19 13.91
N ILE A 118 5.52 5.23 14.44
CA ILE A 118 4.35 4.55 13.90
C ILE A 118 3.33 5.58 13.43
N SER A 119 2.90 5.47 12.18
CA SER A 119 1.84 6.31 11.61
C SER A 119 0.56 5.51 11.43
N PHE A 120 -0.55 6.03 11.95
CA PHE A 120 -1.89 5.51 11.78
C PHE A 120 -2.57 6.24 10.62
N GLN A 121 -3.12 5.46 9.70
CA GLN A 121 -3.60 5.97 8.42
C GLN A 121 -5.03 5.51 8.12
N LYS A 122 -5.76 6.32 7.36
CA LYS A 122 -7.03 5.95 6.76
C LYS A 122 -6.87 5.90 5.24
N CYS A 123 -7.19 4.75 4.67
CA CYS A 123 -7.02 4.46 3.26
C CYS A 123 -8.33 4.62 2.47
N THR A 124 -8.19 5.02 1.22
CA THR A 124 -9.22 4.96 0.18
C THR A 124 -8.68 4.13 -0.98
N VAL A 125 -9.56 3.45 -1.70
CA VAL A 125 -9.21 2.66 -2.90
C VAL A 125 -9.60 3.47 -4.13
N GLU A 126 -8.69 3.53 -5.10
CA GLU A 126 -8.89 4.15 -6.42
C GLU A 126 -8.75 3.10 -7.53
#